data_AF-A0A2S5TCU5-F1
#
_entry.id   AF-A0A2S5TCU5-F1
#
_cell.length_a   1.000
_cell.length_b   1.000
_cell.length_c   1.000
_cell.angle_alpha   90.00
_cell.angle_beta   90.00
_cell.angle_gamma   90.00
#
_symmetry.space_group_name_H-M   'P 1'
#
loop_
_entity.id
_entity.type
_entity.pdbx_description
1 polymer ?
#
loop_
_entity_poly.entity_id
_entity_poly.type
_entity_poly.pdbx_seq_one_letter_code
_entity_poly.pdbx_strand_id
1 'polypeptide(L)'
;MRKGLPQRLQGIVGFFFLALLAFGGLAYAPSAEATCSAPTFVPLPANPTKFRVYAQCDNQADALAGCVAFFNGIGQQNPNCRKLSNSEYAYYEAGWYSDLNTNIESYLLTYQYCPSATTANWRYEQDKLIVYRTASITSATCPAPPPDLTVAQNSSGCEAPKPAGWVSEQQANPVNCTNGLKDQQETDYRSADFSFSRSYFGKPAGWDDLPDLAWRASRPTLSISHVLSYQVAVFSYGQMRRVFIRSLGGTTWQRNRYDDGALLHVSGLPVYKLPSGVQFEFDAQSRLSARVEADGRRTTIAYSSGNAYGGTTETHTTANGRSYTADFDIANQLRRFTDAAGQHTDYAWDAQGRLVSTTYPDDTPADSTDDPVRQYLYEDPVLPNALTGIVDENGDRYATYAYDGQGRAVLSEHAGGARRHTFEYLSGNTTRVRQYQDATRYTESLVTYVTPSNKRRQISSVAYSACPDCSLTNNTESYGYDSNGWPASRIDRRGVLTEYVYNNSIGRETSRIEAKGSAQERSITTNWNASWTLPSSIVEPGKTRSYSYNSKGQTTSASVNTSDGNRTTNYTWTGVNLTYVNGPRTDVGDISSFAYDGQNNLSQVTNALGQVTQITDHDAH
;
A
#
# COMPACT_ATOMS: atom_id res chain seq x y z
N MET A 1 -57.64 -17.41 -22.86
CA MET A 1 -58.95 -17.95 -22.39
C MET A 1 -58.87 -18.20 -20.89
N ARG A 2 -60.05 -18.23 -20.25
CA ARG A 2 -60.46 -18.80 -18.94
C ARG A 2 -59.47 -19.74 -18.23
N LYS A 3 -59.24 -19.52 -16.91
CA LYS A 3 -59.73 -20.31 -15.73
C LYS A 3 -59.23 -21.78 -15.64
N GLY A 4 -58.81 -22.31 -14.49
CA GLY A 4 -58.64 -21.74 -13.14
C GLY A 4 -58.51 -22.81 -12.03
N LEU A 5 -58.45 -22.38 -10.76
CA LEU A 5 -58.72 -23.20 -9.54
C LEU A 5 -60.16 -23.80 -9.57
N PRO A 6 -60.60 -24.75 -8.69
CA PRO A 6 -60.14 -25.00 -7.30
C PRO A 6 -60.18 -26.46 -6.77
N GLN A 7 -59.80 -26.68 -5.49
CA GLN A 7 -60.64 -27.22 -4.36
C GLN A 7 -59.72 -27.35 -3.11
N ARG A 8 -60.06 -26.82 -1.91
CA ARG A 8 -61.11 -27.18 -0.90
C ARG A 8 -60.87 -28.55 -0.21
N LEU A 9 -61.23 -28.79 1.06
CA LEU A 9 -61.39 -28.03 2.33
C LEU A 9 -61.84 -29.06 3.41
N GLN A 10 -61.68 -28.78 4.71
CA GLN A 10 -62.21 -29.56 5.88
C GLN A 10 -61.51 -30.93 6.16
N GLY A 11 -61.47 -31.45 7.41
CA GLY A 11 -61.71 -30.75 8.69
C GLY A 11 -61.94 -31.63 9.95
N ILE A 12 -61.31 -31.19 11.07
CA ILE A 12 -61.78 -31.15 12.50
C ILE A 12 -62.06 -32.46 13.30
N VAL A 13 -61.77 -32.38 14.62
CA VAL A 13 -62.29 -33.13 15.81
C VAL A 13 -61.44 -34.30 16.33
N GLY A 14 -61.19 -34.38 17.66
CA GLY A 14 -60.38 -35.47 18.24
C GLY A 14 -60.17 -35.71 19.77
N PHE A 15 -60.70 -34.91 20.73
CA PHE A 15 -60.77 -35.23 22.21
C PHE A 15 -59.44 -35.48 23.00
N PHE A 16 -59.30 -35.45 24.35
CA PHE A 16 -60.05 -35.02 25.58
C PHE A 16 -58.99 -34.28 26.49
N PHE A 17 -59.26 -33.18 27.24
CA PHE A 17 -59.74 -33.07 28.65
C PHE A 17 -58.98 -33.94 29.69
N LEU A 18 -58.71 -33.57 30.96
CA LEU A 18 -58.72 -32.32 31.80
C LEU A 18 -57.95 -32.69 33.14
N ALA A 19 -57.69 -31.94 34.23
CA ALA A 19 -57.91 -30.61 34.83
C ALA A 19 -56.77 -30.36 35.89
N LEU A 20 -56.70 -29.44 36.88
CA LEU A 20 -57.50 -28.30 37.41
C LEU A 20 -56.51 -27.27 38.08
N LEU A 21 -56.81 -26.66 39.26
CA LEU A 21 -55.92 -25.76 40.04
C LEU A 21 -56.12 -25.89 41.57
N ALA A 22 -55.12 -25.45 42.36
CA ALA A 22 -55.22 -24.96 43.76
C ALA A 22 -54.03 -24.03 44.11
N PHE A 23 -54.09 -23.26 45.21
CA PHE A 23 -53.23 -22.08 45.49
C PHE A 23 -52.56 -22.07 46.89
N GLY A 24 -51.47 -21.27 47.04
CA GLY A 24 -50.73 -21.00 48.29
C GLY A 24 -49.49 -21.89 48.48
N GLY A 25 -48.30 -21.43 48.91
CA GLY A 25 -47.89 -20.24 49.68
C GLY A 25 -47.38 -20.68 51.07
N LEU A 26 -46.23 -20.27 51.62
CA LEU A 26 -45.28 -19.19 51.27
C LEU A 26 -43.86 -19.48 51.81
N ALA A 27 -42.83 -19.23 50.98
CA ALA A 27 -41.39 -19.05 51.33
C ALA A 27 -40.73 -18.49 50.04
N TYR A 28 -40.05 -17.34 49.95
CA TYR A 28 -39.16 -16.60 50.86
C TYR A 28 -37.89 -17.39 51.22
N ALA A 29 -36.66 -16.94 50.93
CA ALA A 29 -36.19 -15.62 50.48
C ALA A 29 -35.54 -15.63 49.06
N PRO A 30 -35.41 -14.47 48.39
CA PRO A 30 -34.82 -14.35 47.06
C PRO A 30 -33.38 -13.80 47.05
N SER A 31 -32.70 -14.00 45.91
CA SER A 31 -31.85 -12.99 45.27
C SER A 31 -32.25 -12.98 43.79
N ALA A 32 -33.24 -12.19 43.38
CA ALA A 32 -33.17 -10.73 43.23
C ALA A 32 -32.16 -10.31 42.17
N GLU A 33 -32.68 -9.61 41.16
CA GLU A 33 -31.98 -8.84 40.14
C GLU A 33 -30.79 -8.06 40.75
N ALA A 34 -29.63 -8.05 40.09
CA ALA A 34 -28.62 -7.05 40.43
C ALA A 34 -29.21 -5.67 40.10
N THR A 35 -29.50 -4.87 41.11
CA THR A 35 -30.38 -3.71 40.89
C THR A 35 -29.54 -2.49 40.52
N CYS A 36 -29.61 -2.11 39.23
CA CYS A 36 -28.96 -0.90 38.75
C CYS A 36 -29.33 0.31 39.61
N SER A 37 -28.31 1.03 40.11
CA SER A 37 -28.50 2.26 40.88
C SER A 37 -29.19 3.34 40.03
N ALA A 38 -29.90 4.25 40.71
CA ALA A 38 -30.71 5.27 40.02
C ALA A 38 -29.84 6.13 39.07
N PRO A 39 -30.23 6.31 37.80
CA PRO A 39 -29.36 6.92 36.79
C PRO A 39 -29.05 8.39 37.10
N THR A 40 -27.76 8.72 37.13
CA THR A 40 -27.25 10.08 37.30
C THR A 40 -26.83 10.67 35.95
N PHE A 41 -27.14 11.95 35.73
CA PHE A 41 -26.98 12.62 34.43
C PHE A 41 -25.88 13.68 34.50
N VAL A 42 -24.90 13.59 33.60
CA VAL A 42 -23.76 14.53 33.53
C VAL A 42 -23.70 15.15 32.12
N PRO A 43 -23.88 16.47 31.97
CA PRO A 43 -23.70 17.16 30.69
C PRO A 43 -22.24 17.07 30.21
N LEU A 44 -22.01 16.95 28.90
CA LEU A 44 -20.65 16.97 28.35
C LEU A 44 -20.12 18.41 28.27
N PRO A 45 -18.94 18.74 28.86
CA PRO A 45 -18.44 20.12 28.94
C PRO A 45 -18.28 20.85 27.60
N ALA A 46 -18.06 20.11 26.51
CA ALA A 46 -17.90 20.67 25.17
C ALA A 46 -19.20 20.75 24.36
N ASN A 47 -20.34 20.22 24.84
CA ASN A 47 -21.60 20.29 24.12
C ASN A 47 -22.83 20.08 25.06
N PRO A 48 -23.55 21.16 25.44
CA PRO A 48 -24.59 21.11 26.48
C PRO A 48 -25.88 20.38 26.07
N THR A 49 -26.02 19.95 24.81
CA THR A 49 -27.16 19.11 24.36
C THR A 49 -26.85 17.61 24.39
N LYS A 50 -25.64 17.20 24.80
CA LYS A 50 -25.27 15.79 25.03
C LYS A 50 -25.04 15.52 26.51
N PHE A 51 -25.66 14.46 27.01
CA PHE A 51 -25.52 13.97 28.38
C PHE A 51 -24.89 12.57 28.38
N ARG A 52 -24.11 12.26 29.42
CA ARG A 52 -23.84 10.87 29.85
C ARG A 52 -24.80 10.50 30.96
N VAL A 53 -25.17 9.23 31.00
CA VAL A 53 -26.04 8.65 32.03
C VAL A 53 -25.26 7.52 32.70
N TYR A 54 -25.18 7.56 34.03
CA TYR A 54 -24.39 6.60 34.83
C TYR A 54 -25.30 5.88 35.82
N ALA A 55 -25.25 4.54 35.79
CA ALA A 55 -25.84 3.64 36.78
C ALA A 55 -24.80 2.54 37.08
N GLN A 56 -24.73 2.10 38.33
CA GLN A 56 -23.92 0.96 38.75
C GLN A 56 -24.82 -0.27 38.87
N CYS A 57 -24.47 -1.37 38.21
CA CYS A 57 -25.23 -2.62 38.23
C CYS A 57 -24.25 -3.78 38.48
N ASP A 58 -24.61 -4.75 39.32
CA ASP A 58 -23.64 -5.77 39.78
C ASP A 58 -23.30 -6.80 38.69
N ASN A 59 -24.02 -6.86 37.57
CA ASN A 59 -23.66 -7.65 36.39
C ASN A 59 -24.28 -7.15 35.06
N GLN A 60 -23.87 -7.77 33.94
CA GLN A 60 -24.23 -7.41 32.58
C GLN A 60 -25.67 -7.74 32.15
N ALA A 61 -26.29 -8.79 32.67
CA ALA A 61 -27.67 -9.13 32.33
C ALA A 61 -28.63 -8.05 32.87
N ASP A 62 -28.37 -7.58 34.09
CA ASP A 62 -29.21 -6.58 34.74
C ASP A 62 -28.94 -5.15 34.23
N ALA A 63 -27.70 -4.83 33.84
CA ALA A 63 -27.41 -3.58 33.10
C ALA A 63 -28.23 -3.48 31.80
N LEU A 64 -28.41 -4.60 31.09
CA LEU A 64 -29.26 -4.68 29.90
C LEU A 64 -30.76 -4.56 30.26
N ALA A 65 -31.21 -5.21 31.33
CA ALA A 65 -32.59 -5.14 31.81
C ALA A 65 -32.99 -3.70 32.23
N GLY A 66 -32.14 -3.02 33.01
CA GLY A 66 -32.36 -1.63 33.45
C GLY A 66 -32.44 -0.65 32.27
N CYS A 67 -31.60 -0.83 31.26
CA CYS A 67 -31.66 -0.05 30.01
C CYS A 67 -33.02 -0.20 29.30
N VAL A 68 -33.49 -1.45 29.13
CA VAL A 68 -34.79 -1.74 28.50
C VAL A 68 -35.96 -1.21 29.34
N ALA A 69 -35.90 -1.31 30.67
CA ALA A 69 -36.91 -0.78 31.57
C ALA A 69 -37.02 0.76 31.47
N PHE A 70 -35.89 1.47 31.43
CA PHE A 70 -35.85 2.94 31.33
C PHE A 70 -36.56 3.47 30.07
N PHE A 71 -36.24 2.93 28.89
CA PHE A 71 -36.86 3.39 27.64
C PHE A 71 -38.38 3.11 27.59
N ASN A 72 -38.82 1.95 28.09
CA ASN A 72 -40.24 1.64 28.19
C ASN A 72 -40.97 2.58 29.19
N GLY A 73 -40.32 2.93 30.31
CA GLY A 73 -40.87 3.80 31.35
C GLY A 73 -41.17 5.23 30.88
N ILE A 74 -40.39 5.77 29.94
CA ILE A 74 -40.63 7.09 29.31
C ILE A 74 -41.64 7.05 28.14
N GLY A 75 -42.45 5.99 28.04
CA GLY A 75 -43.52 5.85 27.05
C GLY A 75 -43.05 5.53 25.62
N GLN A 76 -41.75 5.27 25.41
CA GLN A 76 -41.18 4.96 24.10
C GLN A 76 -41.30 3.45 23.82
N GLN A 77 -42.43 3.01 23.28
CA GLN A 77 -42.57 1.59 22.87
C GLN A 77 -41.78 1.29 21.59
N ASN A 78 -40.98 0.22 21.64
CA ASN A 78 -40.02 -0.20 20.60
C ASN A 78 -38.97 0.88 20.27
N PRO A 79 -38.04 1.16 21.20
CA PRO A 79 -37.41 2.48 21.32
C PRO A 79 -36.15 2.66 20.44
N ASN A 80 -36.39 3.28 19.28
CA ASN A 80 -35.51 4.28 18.67
C ASN A 80 -34.22 3.80 17.96
N CYS A 81 -33.87 4.28 16.75
CA CYS A 81 -34.32 5.51 16.07
C CYS A 81 -34.84 5.31 14.64
N ARG A 82 -35.76 6.19 14.21
CA ARG A 82 -36.25 6.29 12.83
C ARG A 82 -36.18 7.75 12.33
N LYS A 83 -36.11 7.93 11.01
CA LYS A 83 -35.80 9.20 10.32
C LYS A 83 -36.73 10.38 10.69
N LEU A 84 -36.14 11.54 10.99
CA LEU A 84 -36.82 12.82 11.24
C LEU A 84 -36.41 13.87 10.20
N SER A 85 -37.14 13.94 9.07
CA SER A 85 -36.93 14.90 7.97
C SER A 85 -35.57 14.77 7.24
N ASN A 86 -35.01 15.88 6.71
CA ASN A 86 -34.18 15.89 5.50
C ASN A 86 -32.69 16.24 5.66
N SER A 87 -32.17 16.50 6.87
CA SER A 87 -30.80 17.02 7.05
C SER A 87 -29.85 16.22 7.97
N GLU A 88 -30.36 15.26 8.77
CA GLU A 88 -29.57 14.51 9.79
C GLU A 88 -30.16 13.06 9.98
N TYR A 89 -29.60 12.11 10.79
CA TYR A 89 -29.75 10.62 10.57
C TYR A 89 -28.67 9.68 11.24
N ALA A 90 -28.85 9.01 12.40
CA ALA A 90 -27.75 8.76 13.39
C ALA A 90 -27.20 7.34 13.77
N TYR A 91 -26.26 7.29 14.76
CA TYR A 91 -25.37 6.19 15.23
C TYR A 91 -25.15 6.15 16.77
N TYR A 92 -25.40 5.01 17.45
CA TYR A 92 -25.07 4.75 18.88
C TYR A 92 -23.89 3.78 19.05
N GLU A 93 -23.07 3.99 20.08
CA GLU A 93 -22.08 3.03 20.59
C GLU A 93 -22.41 2.63 22.05
N ALA A 94 -22.12 1.39 22.47
CA ALA A 94 -22.42 0.87 23.81
C ALA A 94 -21.40 -0.22 24.24
N GLY A 95 -20.70 -0.06 25.37
CA GLY A 95 -19.62 -1.00 25.75
C GLY A 95 -19.05 -0.82 27.17
N TRP A 96 -18.38 -1.88 27.66
CA TRP A 96 -17.74 -1.91 28.98
C TRP A 96 -16.35 -1.27 28.99
N TYR A 97 -15.98 -0.71 30.14
CA TYR A 97 -14.68 -0.12 30.44
C TYR A 97 -14.28 -0.53 31.86
N SER A 98 -13.01 -0.89 32.09
CA SER A 98 -12.47 -1.18 33.43
C SER A 98 -11.38 -0.18 33.80
N ASP A 99 -11.46 0.36 35.02
CA ASP A 99 -10.39 1.22 35.56
C ASP A 99 -9.29 0.35 36.18
N LEU A 100 -8.11 0.41 35.55
CA LEU A 100 -6.92 -0.37 35.90
C LEU A 100 -6.35 -0.05 37.30
N ASN A 101 -6.83 1.01 37.97
CA ASN A 101 -6.44 1.33 39.35
C ASN A 101 -7.44 0.82 40.42
N THR A 102 -8.66 0.41 40.04
CA THR A 102 -9.73 0.09 41.03
C THR A 102 -10.46 -1.24 40.81
N ASN A 103 -10.25 -1.94 39.68
CA ASN A 103 -10.95 -3.20 39.35
C ASN A 103 -12.49 -3.10 39.37
N ILE A 104 -13.03 -1.93 38.99
CA ILE A 104 -14.46 -1.73 38.76
C ILE A 104 -14.72 -1.66 37.26
N GLU A 105 -15.72 -2.42 36.80
CA GLU A 105 -16.22 -2.38 35.42
C GLU A 105 -17.41 -1.42 35.29
N SER A 106 -17.54 -0.71 34.17
CA SER A 106 -18.58 0.30 33.93
C SER A 106 -19.01 0.35 32.46
N TYR A 107 -20.30 0.58 32.20
CA TYR A 107 -20.88 0.57 30.84
C TYR A 107 -21.12 1.99 30.31
N LEU A 108 -20.62 2.31 29.11
CA LEU A 108 -20.67 3.62 28.47
C LEU A 108 -21.53 3.60 27.19
N LEU A 109 -22.21 4.72 26.87
CA LEU A 109 -23.11 4.84 25.71
C LEU A 109 -23.05 6.27 25.06
N THR A 110 -22.91 6.38 23.72
CA THR A 110 -22.62 7.66 23.00
C THR A 110 -23.31 7.77 21.60
N TYR A 111 -23.64 8.97 21.07
CA TYR A 111 -24.51 9.17 19.87
C TYR A 111 -24.10 10.28 18.84
N GLN A 112 -24.24 10.09 17.50
CA GLN A 112 -23.94 11.09 16.42
C GLN A 112 -24.61 10.87 15.02
N TYR A 113 -24.68 11.88 14.11
CA TYR A 113 -25.62 12.03 12.95
C TYR A 113 -25.00 11.93 11.49
N CYS A 114 -25.80 11.52 10.47
CA CYS A 114 -25.49 11.29 9.01
C CYS A 114 -26.58 11.83 8.01
N PRO A 115 -26.44 11.67 6.66
CA PRO A 115 -27.58 11.10 5.85
C PRO A 115 -27.31 10.40 4.46
N SER A 116 -27.82 9.15 4.28
CA SER A 116 -28.39 8.55 3.01
C SER A 116 -27.48 8.32 1.75
N ALA A 117 -27.88 7.80 0.56
CA ALA A 117 -29.18 7.37 -0.04
C ALA A 117 -29.07 6.33 -1.23
N THR A 118 -30.15 5.55 -1.47
CA THR A 118 -30.60 4.76 -2.68
C THR A 118 -29.73 3.71 -3.41
N THR A 119 -30.40 2.63 -3.84
CA THR A 119 -29.86 1.35 -4.39
C THR A 119 -28.95 0.58 -3.43
N ALA A 120 -28.65 -0.68 -3.76
CA ALA A 120 -28.14 -1.66 -2.80
C ALA A 120 -26.63 -1.58 -2.56
N ASN A 121 -26.19 -2.37 -1.57
CA ASN A 121 -24.81 -2.78 -1.27
C ASN A 121 -24.05 -1.94 -0.22
N TRP A 122 -22.94 -2.54 0.22
CA TRP A 122 -21.89 -2.05 1.11
C TRP A 122 -21.41 -0.65 0.71
N ARG A 123 -21.15 0.24 1.69
CA ARG A 123 -20.48 1.52 1.42
C ARG A 123 -18.98 1.33 1.67
N TYR A 124 -18.18 1.61 0.66
CA TYR A 124 -16.80 1.99 0.87
C TYR A 124 -16.79 3.50 1.13
N GLU A 125 -16.54 3.88 2.37
CA GLU A 125 -15.80 5.11 2.62
C GLU A 125 -14.31 4.74 2.54
N GLN A 126 -13.52 5.68 2.05
CA GLN A 126 -12.06 5.71 2.03
C GLN A 126 -11.35 4.59 2.84
N ASP A 127 -10.69 3.68 2.09
CA ASP A 127 -10.03 2.40 2.45
C ASP A 127 -10.67 1.52 3.57
N LYS A 128 -11.96 1.73 3.93
CA LYS A 128 -12.70 0.94 4.94
C LYS A 128 -13.92 0.25 4.34
N LEU A 129 -13.96 -1.08 4.48
CA LEU A 129 -15.17 -1.88 4.20
C LEU A 129 -16.15 -1.74 5.37
N ILE A 130 -17.17 -0.89 5.23
CA ILE A 130 -18.23 -0.75 6.24
C ILE A 130 -19.38 -1.72 5.91
N VAL A 131 -19.48 -2.80 6.70
CA VAL A 131 -20.52 -3.84 6.56
C VAL A 131 -21.77 -3.46 7.35
N TYR A 132 -22.79 -2.96 6.65
CA TYR A 132 -24.12 -2.76 7.25
C TYR A 132 -24.93 -4.06 7.23
N ARG A 133 -25.65 -4.35 8.32
CA ARG A 133 -26.52 -5.52 8.45
C ARG A 133 -27.98 -5.10 8.61
N THR A 134 -28.77 -5.16 7.54
CA THR A 134 -30.23 -5.02 7.61
C THR A 134 -30.86 -6.34 8.06
N ALA A 135 -31.48 -6.34 9.24
CA ALA A 135 -32.01 -7.55 9.87
C ALA A 135 -33.41 -7.95 9.32
N SER A 136 -33.48 -8.54 8.12
CA SER A 136 -34.72 -9.16 7.62
C SER A 136 -34.55 -10.10 6.40
N ILE A 137 -33.65 -11.09 6.45
CA ILE A 137 -33.73 -12.27 5.56
C ILE A 137 -33.43 -13.55 6.36
N THR A 138 -34.35 -14.52 6.34
CA THR A 138 -34.25 -15.82 7.04
C THR A 138 -33.60 -16.93 6.19
N SER A 139 -32.84 -16.56 5.15
CA SER A 139 -32.02 -17.49 4.36
C SER A 139 -30.54 -17.24 4.64
N ALA A 140 -29.81 -18.28 5.05
CA ALA A 140 -28.41 -18.17 5.44
C ALA A 140 -27.48 -17.96 4.22
N THR A 141 -27.15 -16.71 3.93
CA THR A 141 -25.85 -16.25 3.39
C THR A 141 -25.86 -14.73 3.30
N CYS A 142 -24.77 -14.08 3.74
CA CYS A 142 -24.44 -12.81 3.10
C CYS A 142 -23.90 -13.14 1.70
N PRO A 143 -24.27 -12.42 0.64
CA PRO A 143 -23.52 -12.52 -0.61
C PRO A 143 -22.05 -12.19 -0.30
N ALA A 144 -21.12 -12.85 -0.98
CA ALA A 144 -19.70 -12.56 -0.79
C ALA A 144 -19.43 -11.07 -1.08
N PRO A 145 -18.51 -10.42 -0.34
CA PRO A 145 -18.03 -9.10 -0.76
C PRO A 145 -17.52 -9.21 -2.20
N PRO A 146 -17.76 -8.20 -3.06
CA PRO A 146 -17.30 -8.24 -4.44
C PRO A 146 -15.77 -8.44 -4.47
N PRO A 147 -15.23 -9.30 -5.36
CA PRO A 147 -13.82 -9.68 -5.36
C PRO A 147 -12.87 -8.51 -5.69
N ASP A 148 -13.40 -7.43 -6.26
CA ASP A 148 -12.73 -6.13 -6.29
C ASP A 148 -12.78 -5.51 -4.88
N LEU A 149 -11.90 -5.99 -4.00
CA LEU A 149 -11.33 -5.17 -2.94
C LEU A 149 -10.48 -4.09 -3.60
N THR A 150 -10.58 -2.84 -3.16
CA THR A 150 -9.96 -1.72 -3.88
C THR A 150 -9.33 -0.75 -2.90
N VAL A 151 -8.05 -0.96 -2.63
CA VAL A 151 -7.19 -0.02 -1.92
C VAL A 151 -6.86 1.15 -2.84
N ALA A 152 -6.80 2.37 -2.32
CA ALA A 152 -6.18 3.52 -2.98
C ALA A 152 -4.67 3.29 -3.19
N GLN A 153 -4.34 2.50 -4.20
CA GLN A 153 -2.98 2.10 -4.56
C GLN A 153 -2.33 3.27 -5.36
N ASN A 154 -1.30 3.92 -4.84
CA ASN A 154 -0.72 5.11 -5.49
C ASN A 154 0.17 4.77 -6.70
N SER A 155 0.25 5.69 -7.67
CA SER A 155 1.23 5.71 -8.76
C SER A 155 1.90 7.07 -8.73
N SER A 156 3.19 7.10 -8.40
CA SER A 156 4.01 8.29 -8.33
C SER A 156 4.32 8.87 -9.72
N GLY A 157 4.35 10.20 -9.81
CA GLY A 157 4.75 10.95 -11.01
C GLY A 157 3.62 11.39 -11.95
N CYS A 158 4.00 12.21 -12.93
CA CYS A 158 3.13 12.73 -14.00
C CYS A 158 3.20 11.91 -15.30
N GLU A 159 3.76 10.70 -15.23
CA GLU A 159 3.92 9.83 -16.39
C GLU A 159 2.74 8.86 -16.50
N ALA A 160 2.25 8.69 -17.72
CA ALA A 160 1.25 7.67 -18.01
C ALA A 160 1.82 6.26 -17.76
N PRO A 161 0.98 5.30 -17.33
CA PRO A 161 1.44 3.98 -16.93
C PRO A 161 2.15 3.24 -18.07
N LYS A 162 3.39 2.83 -17.80
CA LYS A 162 4.28 2.20 -18.78
C LYS A 162 4.14 0.67 -18.76
N PRO A 163 4.30 0.01 -19.93
CA PRO A 163 4.55 -1.43 -20.00
C PRO A 163 5.84 -1.81 -19.24
N ALA A 164 5.92 -3.06 -18.79
CA ALA A 164 7.10 -3.56 -18.08
C ALA A 164 8.37 -3.47 -18.96
N GLY A 165 9.44 -2.89 -18.40
CA GLY A 165 10.76 -2.80 -19.06
C GLY A 165 11.15 -1.43 -19.63
N TRP A 166 10.32 -0.40 -19.49
CA TRP A 166 10.70 0.98 -19.86
C TRP A 166 11.26 1.75 -18.66
N VAL A 167 12.43 2.37 -18.85
CA VAL A 167 13.04 3.29 -17.87
C VAL A 167 12.42 4.68 -18.03
N SER A 168 12.31 5.44 -16.93
CA SER A 168 11.94 6.86 -16.91
C SER A 168 13.13 7.71 -16.51
N GLU A 169 13.33 8.84 -17.19
CA GLU A 169 13.67 10.06 -16.45
C GLU A 169 12.39 10.52 -15.78
N GLN A 170 12.35 10.52 -14.45
CA GLN A 170 11.14 10.77 -13.67
C GLN A 170 10.70 12.23 -13.83
N GLN A 171 9.69 12.49 -14.67
CA GLN A 171 9.39 13.86 -15.10
C GLN A 171 8.88 14.78 -13.99
N ALA A 172 8.35 14.24 -12.88
CA ALA A 172 7.80 15.06 -11.80
C ALA A 172 8.02 14.49 -10.38
N ASN A 173 8.79 13.41 -10.21
CA ASN A 173 9.13 12.92 -8.86
C ASN A 173 9.86 14.06 -8.12
N PRO A 174 9.35 14.60 -6.99
CA PRO A 174 8.53 13.95 -5.95
C PRO A 174 6.99 14.19 -5.94
N VAL A 175 6.33 14.60 -7.02
CA VAL A 175 4.89 14.93 -7.04
C VAL A 175 4.07 14.05 -8.00
N ASN A 176 2.91 13.58 -7.54
CA ASN A 176 1.86 12.96 -8.36
C ASN A 176 0.82 14.01 -8.76
N CYS A 177 0.82 14.46 -10.02
CA CYS A 177 -0.14 15.49 -10.49
C CYS A 177 -1.58 15.00 -10.70
N THR A 178 -1.92 13.72 -10.48
CA THR A 178 -3.33 13.27 -10.50
C THR A 178 -4.07 13.58 -9.19
N ASN A 179 -3.36 13.88 -8.11
CA ASN A 179 -3.95 14.21 -6.79
C ASN A 179 -3.17 15.25 -5.96
N GLY A 180 -1.93 15.58 -6.32
CA GLY A 180 -1.06 16.51 -5.62
C GLY A 180 -0.28 15.93 -4.44
N LEU A 181 -0.24 14.60 -4.32
CA LEU A 181 0.56 13.91 -3.31
C LEU A 181 2.06 14.15 -3.55
N LYS A 182 2.76 14.54 -2.48
CA LYS A 182 4.23 14.58 -2.39
C LYS A 182 4.75 13.21 -1.91
N ASP A 183 5.83 12.74 -2.49
CA ASP A 183 6.58 11.57 -2.06
C ASP A 183 8.08 11.87 -2.18
N GLN A 184 8.73 12.17 -1.07
CA GLN A 184 10.19 12.31 -1.03
C GLN A 184 10.79 10.99 -0.56
N GLN A 185 11.65 10.37 -1.36
CA GLN A 185 12.48 9.25 -0.92
C GLN A 185 13.94 9.70 -0.79
N GLU A 186 14.54 9.41 0.36
CA GLU A 186 15.99 9.52 0.59
C GLU A 186 16.55 8.11 0.77
N THR A 187 17.76 7.86 0.25
CA THR A 187 18.52 6.62 0.48
C THR A 187 19.67 6.97 1.39
N ASP A 188 19.61 6.51 2.63
CA ASP A 188 20.54 6.95 3.68
C ASP A 188 21.76 6.02 3.82
N TYR A 189 21.64 4.79 3.33
CA TYR A 189 22.74 3.84 3.22
C TYR A 189 22.47 2.84 2.09
N ARG A 190 23.48 2.43 1.32
CA ARG A 190 23.30 1.44 0.25
C ARG A 190 24.59 0.73 -0.17
N SER A 191 24.75 -0.48 0.33
CA SER A 191 25.78 -1.43 -0.10
C SER A 191 25.29 -2.36 -1.22
N ALA A 192 26.16 -3.28 -1.64
CA ALA A 192 25.84 -4.36 -2.57
C ALA A 192 24.77 -5.35 -2.05
N ASP A 193 24.63 -5.53 -0.73
CA ASP A 193 23.74 -6.52 -0.12
C ASP A 193 22.61 -5.95 0.74
N PHE A 194 22.74 -4.71 1.23
CA PHE A 194 21.75 -4.02 2.07
C PHE A 194 21.49 -2.59 1.61
N SER A 195 20.29 -2.07 1.86
CA SER A 195 19.95 -0.66 1.60
C SER A 195 18.97 -0.14 2.64
N PHE A 196 19.31 0.97 3.30
CA PHE A 196 18.41 1.73 4.16
C PHE A 196 17.86 2.93 3.40
N SER A 197 16.59 3.24 3.64
CA SER A 197 15.90 4.36 2.99
C SER A 197 14.73 4.82 3.85
N ARG A 198 14.28 6.03 3.57
CA ARG A 198 13.10 6.64 4.18
C ARG A 198 12.26 7.36 3.14
N SER A 199 10.99 7.52 3.46
CA SER A 199 10.01 8.19 2.60
C SER A 199 9.17 9.17 3.42
N TYR A 200 8.97 10.38 2.91
CA TYR A 200 8.00 11.35 3.41
C TYR A 200 6.80 11.39 2.47
N PHE A 201 5.60 11.24 3.03
CA PHE A 201 4.35 11.25 2.27
C PHE A 201 3.50 12.48 2.59
N GLY A 202 3.26 13.30 1.56
CA GLY A 202 2.30 14.40 1.58
C GLY A 202 0.87 13.87 1.49
N LYS A 203 0.02 14.19 2.48
CA LYS A 203 -1.40 13.84 2.54
C LYS A 203 -2.26 15.09 2.20
N PRO A 204 -2.82 15.19 0.98
CA PRO A 204 -3.80 16.22 0.67
C PRO A 204 -5.05 16.08 1.57
N ALA A 205 -5.73 17.20 1.81
CA ALA A 205 -6.95 17.23 2.61
C ALA A 205 -8.04 16.32 2.00
N GLY A 206 -8.70 15.53 2.85
CA GLY A 206 -9.71 14.56 2.43
C GLY A 206 -9.13 13.29 1.79
N TRP A 207 -7.92 12.88 2.16
CA TRP A 207 -7.32 11.57 1.86
C TRP A 207 -6.94 10.84 3.16
N ASP A 208 -7.91 10.66 4.06
CA ASP A 208 -7.69 10.24 5.45
C ASP A 208 -6.99 8.87 5.58
N ASP A 209 -7.07 8.03 4.55
CA ASP A 209 -6.51 6.68 4.45
C ASP A 209 -5.00 6.59 4.43
N LEU A 210 -4.36 7.64 3.93
CA LEU A 210 -2.91 7.67 3.79
C LEU A 210 -2.27 7.84 5.17
N PRO A 211 -1.13 7.18 5.44
CA PRO A 211 -0.38 7.43 6.65
C PRO A 211 -0.12 8.93 6.82
N ASP A 212 -0.32 9.44 8.04
CA ASP A 212 -0.23 10.89 8.31
C ASP A 212 1.13 11.48 7.94
N LEU A 213 1.10 12.78 7.59
CA LEU A 213 2.20 13.64 7.14
C LEU A 213 3.46 13.46 7.98
N ALA A 214 4.33 12.56 7.55
CA ALA A 214 5.52 12.16 8.31
C ALA A 214 6.57 11.52 7.40
N TRP A 215 7.84 11.69 7.78
CA TRP A 215 8.91 10.79 7.36
C TRP A 215 8.72 9.42 8.03
N ARG A 216 9.03 8.36 7.29
CA ARG A 216 9.02 6.98 7.79
C ARG A 216 10.19 6.24 7.15
N ALA A 217 10.93 5.45 7.91
CA ALA A 217 11.82 4.46 7.33
C ALA A 217 11.00 3.56 6.36
N SER A 218 11.61 3.11 5.26
CA SER A 218 10.98 2.25 4.26
C SER A 218 10.77 0.83 4.82
N ARG A 219 9.86 0.70 5.79
CA ARG A 219 9.61 -0.53 6.56
C ARG A 219 8.35 -1.24 6.05
N PRO A 220 8.47 -2.50 5.59
CA PRO A 220 7.32 -3.36 5.32
C PRO A 220 6.53 -3.65 6.60
N THR A 221 5.24 -3.32 6.62
CA THR A 221 4.33 -3.62 7.74
C THR A 221 3.24 -4.59 7.28
N LEU A 222 2.82 -5.47 8.19
CA LEU A 222 1.64 -6.32 8.01
C LEU A 222 0.74 -6.16 9.24
N SER A 223 -0.52 -5.82 9.05
CA SER A 223 -1.54 -5.92 10.09
C SER A 223 -2.59 -6.94 9.69
N ILE A 224 -2.91 -7.87 10.58
CA ILE A 224 -4.01 -8.84 10.40
C ILE A 224 -5.05 -8.57 11.48
N SER A 225 -6.28 -8.25 11.06
CA SER A 225 -7.41 -7.96 11.94
C SER A 225 -8.59 -8.90 11.66
N HIS A 226 -9.48 -9.04 12.63
CA HIS A 226 -10.71 -9.82 12.49
C HIS A 226 -11.90 -8.88 12.38
N VAL A 227 -12.74 -9.08 11.35
CA VAL A 227 -13.93 -8.27 11.08
C VAL A 227 -15.10 -9.20 10.79
N LEU A 228 -16.02 -9.32 11.74
CA LEU A 228 -17.18 -10.22 11.68
C LEU A 228 -16.76 -11.68 11.39
N SER A 229 -17.13 -12.22 10.23
CA SER A 229 -16.80 -13.59 9.80
C SER A 229 -15.52 -13.68 8.94
N TYR A 230 -14.71 -12.62 8.90
CA TYR A 230 -13.55 -12.50 8.02
C TYR A 230 -12.27 -12.11 8.79
N GLN A 231 -11.13 -12.47 8.22
CA GLN A 231 -9.84 -11.85 8.52
C GLN A 231 -9.50 -10.87 7.39
N VAL A 232 -8.97 -9.70 7.75
CA VAL A 232 -8.47 -8.68 6.82
C VAL A 232 -6.98 -8.50 7.09
N ALA A 233 -6.15 -8.63 6.07
CA ALA A 233 -4.71 -8.39 6.17
C ALA A 233 -4.29 -7.23 5.27
N VAL A 234 -3.59 -6.26 5.84
CA VAL A 234 -3.07 -5.08 5.15
C VAL A 234 -1.55 -5.14 5.15
N PHE A 235 -0.94 -5.32 3.98
CA PHE A 235 0.50 -5.15 3.79
C PHE A 235 0.78 -3.75 3.28
N SER A 236 1.78 -3.07 3.85
CA SER A 236 2.25 -1.75 3.37
C SER A 236 3.78 -1.71 3.25
N TYR A 237 4.31 -1.12 2.18
CA TYR A 237 5.75 -0.87 1.98
C TYR A 237 5.96 0.33 1.05
N GLY A 238 6.47 1.44 1.59
CA GLY A 238 6.48 2.73 0.87
C GLY A 238 5.06 3.13 0.44
N GLN A 239 4.88 3.57 -0.81
CA GLN A 239 3.55 3.83 -1.39
C GLN A 239 2.69 2.57 -1.59
N MET A 240 3.27 1.36 -1.56
CA MET A 240 2.52 0.14 -1.87
C MET A 240 1.72 -0.31 -0.66
N ARG A 241 0.41 -0.07 -0.68
CA ARG A 241 -0.58 -0.74 0.17
C ARG A 241 -1.22 -1.89 -0.61
N ARG A 242 -1.56 -2.99 0.07
CA ARG A 242 -2.13 -4.24 -0.47
C ARG A 242 -3.11 -4.80 0.57
N VAL A 243 -4.30 -5.26 0.16
CA VAL A 243 -5.33 -5.76 1.09
C VAL A 243 -5.88 -7.11 0.64
N PHE A 244 -5.87 -8.02 1.61
CA PHE A 244 -6.29 -9.39 1.49
C PHE A 244 -7.44 -9.66 2.45
N ILE A 245 -8.45 -10.41 2.01
CA ILE A 245 -9.54 -10.89 2.88
C ILE A 245 -9.71 -12.40 2.73
N ARG A 246 -10.02 -13.08 3.83
CA ARG A 246 -10.53 -14.46 3.81
C ARG A 246 -11.59 -14.65 4.88
N SER A 247 -12.45 -15.64 4.73
CA SER A 247 -13.35 -16.05 5.82
C SER A 247 -12.53 -16.57 7.02
N LEU A 248 -13.02 -16.42 8.24
CA LEU A 248 -12.47 -17.12 9.40
C LEU A 248 -12.48 -18.64 9.14
N GLY A 249 -11.37 -19.31 9.43
CA GLY A 249 -11.15 -20.73 9.08
C GLY A 249 -10.89 -21.00 7.60
N GLY A 250 -10.96 -19.99 6.72
CA GLY A 250 -10.57 -20.12 5.32
C GLY A 250 -9.05 -20.16 5.14
N THR A 251 -8.56 -20.98 4.20
CA THR A 251 -7.12 -21.11 3.90
C THR A 251 -6.62 -20.09 2.88
N THR A 252 -7.44 -19.79 1.86
CA THR A 252 -7.07 -18.93 0.73
C THR A 252 -7.40 -17.45 0.99
N TRP A 253 -6.40 -16.58 0.84
CA TRP A 253 -6.60 -15.13 0.77
C TRP A 253 -7.17 -14.71 -0.59
N GLN A 254 -8.35 -14.07 -0.59
CA GLN A 254 -8.77 -13.19 -1.68
C GLN A 254 -7.92 -11.93 -1.64
N ARG A 255 -7.65 -11.31 -2.80
CA ARG A 255 -6.81 -10.12 -2.93
C ARG A 255 -7.44 -9.14 -3.91
N ASN A 256 -7.16 -7.85 -3.74
CA ASN A 256 -7.47 -6.82 -4.73
C ASN A 256 -6.90 -7.20 -6.11
N ARG A 257 -7.62 -6.87 -7.19
CA ARG A 257 -7.25 -7.17 -8.57
C ARG A 257 -5.94 -6.50 -9.02
N TYR A 258 -5.56 -5.39 -8.38
CA TYR A 258 -4.26 -4.72 -8.54
C TYR A 258 -3.18 -5.24 -7.60
N ASP A 259 -3.51 -6.16 -6.69
CA ASP A 259 -2.51 -6.78 -5.82
C ASP A 259 -1.82 -7.88 -6.64
N ASP A 260 -0.76 -7.41 -7.27
CA ASP A 260 0.19 -8.09 -8.13
C ASP A 260 1.01 -9.16 -7.38
N GLY A 261 1.30 -8.92 -6.10
CA GLY A 261 1.84 -9.89 -5.16
C GLY A 261 0.79 -10.76 -4.46
N ALA A 262 1.25 -11.70 -3.63
CA ALA A 262 0.40 -12.65 -2.92
C ALA A 262 0.76 -12.75 -1.43
N LEU A 263 -0.25 -12.71 -0.56
CA LEU A 263 -0.10 -13.09 0.86
C LEU A 263 -0.29 -14.60 1.00
N LEU A 264 0.77 -15.26 1.47
CA LEU A 264 0.88 -16.71 1.69
C LEU A 264 0.99 -16.98 3.19
N HIS A 265 0.87 -18.26 3.58
CA HIS A 265 1.30 -18.73 4.90
C HIS A 265 2.29 -19.88 4.70
N VAL A 266 3.46 -19.80 5.35
CA VAL A 266 4.53 -20.81 5.29
C VAL A 266 4.83 -21.24 6.72
N SER A 267 4.73 -22.54 7.00
CA SER A 267 4.86 -23.10 8.37
C SER A 267 3.98 -22.42 9.42
N GLY A 268 2.82 -21.89 9.01
CA GLY A 268 1.87 -21.14 9.85
C GLY A 268 2.11 -19.63 9.94
N LEU A 269 3.27 -19.13 9.50
CA LEU A 269 3.63 -17.71 9.54
C LEU A 269 3.26 -16.96 8.24
N PRO A 270 2.92 -15.66 8.27
CA PRO A 270 2.59 -14.90 7.08
C PRO A 270 3.82 -14.61 6.21
N VAL A 271 3.67 -14.71 4.88
CA VAL A 271 4.69 -14.30 3.92
C VAL A 271 4.04 -13.51 2.78
N TYR A 272 4.41 -12.25 2.58
CA TYR A 272 3.98 -11.48 1.41
C TYR A 272 5.05 -11.57 0.30
N LYS A 273 4.68 -12.16 -0.84
CA LYS A 273 5.55 -12.28 -2.02
C LYS A 273 5.16 -11.25 -3.08
N LEU A 274 6.10 -10.37 -3.44
CA LEU A 274 6.01 -9.48 -4.60
C LEU A 274 6.06 -10.26 -5.93
N PRO A 275 5.55 -9.68 -7.03
CA PRO A 275 5.57 -10.33 -8.35
C PRO A 275 6.99 -10.66 -8.81
N SER A 276 7.90 -9.72 -8.55
CA SER A 276 9.34 -9.78 -8.84
C SER A 276 10.05 -10.99 -8.22
N GLY A 277 9.43 -11.65 -7.24
CA GLY A 277 9.98 -12.81 -6.56
C GLY A 277 10.40 -12.54 -5.12
N VAL A 278 10.65 -11.28 -4.76
CA VAL A 278 11.01 -10.80 -3.42
C VAL A 278 9.90 -11.14 -2.42
N GLN A 279 10.27 -11.54 -1.21
CA GLN A 279 9.37 -11.99 -0.15
C GLN A 279 9.66 -11.23 1.15
N PHE A 280 8.60 -10.95 1.88
CA PHE A 280 8.62 -10.37 3.22
C PHE A 280 7.97 -11.38 4.15
N GLU A 281 8.77 -11.98 5.02
CA GLU A 281 8.34 -12.98 6.00
C GLU A 281 8.05 -12.29 7.33
N PHE A 282 6.97 -12.71 8.00
CA PHE A 282 6.53 -12.10 9.26
C PHE A 282 6.51 -13.12 10.39
N ASP A 283 6.70 -12.67 11.63
CA ASP A 283 6.58 -13.51 12.82
C ASP A 283 5.11 -13.69 13.27
N ALA A 284 4.91 -14.38 14.40
CA ALA A 284 3.58 -14.64 14.96
C ALA A 284 2.85 -13.35 15.42
N GLN A 285 3.59 -12.26 15.59
CA GLN A 285 3.10 -10.92 15.94
C GLN A 285 2.89 -10.03 14.69
N SER A 286 3.04 -10.59 13.49
CA SER A 286 2.99 -9.88 12.20
C SER A 286 4.09 -8.82 12.01
N ARG A 287 5.22 -8.94 12.71
CA ARG A 287 6.41 -8.11 12.54
C ARG A 287 7.34 -8.72 11.50
N LEU A 288 8.11 -7.91 10.78
CA LEU A 288 8.94 -8.39 9.68
C LEU A 288 10.14 -9.19 10.21
N SER A 289 10.16 -10.51 10.00
CA SER A 289 11.21 -11.41 10.49
C SER A 289 12.31 -11.67 9.45
N ALA A 290 12.00 -11.51 8.15
CA ALA A 290 13.01 -11.46 7.10
C ALA A 290 12.52 -10.76 5.83
N ARG A 291 13.47 -10.21 5.07
CA ARG A 291 13.34 -9.93 3.64
C ARG A 291 14.15 -10.97 2.87
N VAL A 292 13.52 -11.62 1.89
CA VAL A 292 14.20 -12.57 0.98
C VAL A 292 14.09 -12.03 -0.43
N GLU A 293 15.23 -11.86 -1.09
CA GLU A 293 15.32 -11.35 -2.45
C GLU A 293 14.97 -12.44 -3.47
N ALA A 294 14.68 -12.06 -4.72
CA ALA A 294 14.24 -13.02 -5.74
C ALA A 294 15.28 -14.13 -6.00
N ASP A 295 16.57 -13.79 -5.91
CA ASP A 295 17.73 -14.69 -6.00
C ASP A 295 17.93 -15.61 -4.76
N GLY A 296 17.12 -15.41 -3.71
CA GLY A 296 17.20 -16.13 -2.43
C GLY A 296 18.21 -15.56 -1.42
N ARG A 297 18.83 -14.38 -1.64
CA ARG A 297 19.56 -13.68 -0.57
C ARG A 297 18.58 -13.32 0.54
N ARG A 298 18.96 -13.58 1.79
CA ARG A 298 18.13 -13.34 2.98
C ARG A 298 18.75 -12.24 3.83
N THR A 299 17.91 -11.35 4.32
CA THR A 299 18.19 -10.46 5.45
C THR A 299 17.21 -10.83 6.56
N THR A 300 17.70 -11.42 7.66
CA THR A 300 16.89 -11.68 8.86
C THR A 300 16.80 -10.44 9.72
N ILE A 301 15.70 -10.29 10.46
CA ILE A 301 15.45 -9.14 11.32
C ILE A 301 15.09 -9.64 12.72
N ALA A 302 15.87 -9.18 13.71
CA ALA A 302 15.63 -9.39 15.13
C ALA A 302 15.23 -8.07 15.79
N TYR A 303 14.64 -8.16 16.99
CA TYR A 303 14.13 -7.01 17.75
C TYR A 303 14.49 -7.12 19.24
N SER A 304 14.87 -6.01 19.89
CA SER A 304 15.15 -5.94 21.34
C SER A 304 13.87 -6.01 22.19
N SER A 305 13.82 -6.68 23.35
CA SER A 305 12.55 -6.75 24.12
C SER A 305 12.09 -5.37 24.65
N GLY A 306 10.90 -4.86 24.27
CA GLY A 306 10.45 -3.55 24.80
C GLY A 306 9.00 -3.06 24.59
N ASN A 307 8.28 -3.39 23.51
CA ASN A 307 6.94 -2.82 23.24
C ASN A 307 6.01 -3.76 22.44
N ALA A 308 4.88 -3.28 21.90
CA ALA A 308 3.94 -4.06 21.09
C ALA A 308 4.49 -4.52 19.73
N TYR A 309 5.48 -3.78 19.18
CA TYR A 309 6.31 -4.22 18.06
C TYR A 309 7.58 -4.94 18.54
N GLY A 310 7.62 -5.28 19.83
CA GLY A 310 8.69 -5.99 20.49
C GLY A 310 10.07 -5.41 20.27
N GLY A 311 10.23 -4.08 20.24
CA GLY A 311 11.53 -3.42 20.47
C GLY A 311 11.70 -1.93 20.18
N THR A 312 12.80 -1.40 20.70
CA THR A 312 13.39 -0.09 20.35
C THR A 312 14.47 -0.23 19.28
N THR A 313 14.99 -1.42 19.04
CA THR A 313 16.10 -1.68 18.12
C THR A 313 15.70 -2.81 17.18
N GLU A 314 15.73 -2.54 15.88
CA GLU A 314 15.78 -3.57 14.85
C GLU A 314 17.25 -3.93 14.56
N THR A 315 17.55 -5.21 14.39
CA THR A 315 18.86 -5.70 13.96
C THR A 315 18.68 -6.51 12.67
N HIS A 316 19.22 -5.99 11.57
CA HIS A 316 19.15 -6.61 10.25
C HIS A 316 20.47 -7.35 9.98
N THR A 317 20.43 -8.66 9.78
CA THR A 317 21.62 -9.47 9.44
C THR A 317 21.47 -10.05 8.04
N THR A 318 22.40 -9.74 7.14
CA THR A 318 22.39 -10.25 5.75
C THR A 318 23.08 -11.61 5.64
N ALA A 319 22.91 -12.28 4.49
CA ALA A 319 23.36 -13.65 4.27
C ALA A 319 24.89 -13.88 4.31
N ASN A 320 25.71 -12.83 4.31
CA ASN A 320 27.17 -12.90 4.51
C ASN A 320 27.59 -12.65 5.98
N GLY A 321 26.65 -12.36 6.88
CA GLY A 321 26.91 -12.07 8.29
C GLY A 321 27.10 -10.59 8.65
N ARG A 322 27.06 -9.65 7.67
CA ARG A 322 27.00 -8.22 7.98
C ARG A 322 25.74 -7.91 8.79
N SER A 323 25.87 -7.04 9.79
CA SER A 323 24.79 -6.67 10.70
C SER A 323 24.63 -5.15 10.73
N TYR A 324 23.38 -4.70 10.67
CA TYR A 324 22.99 -3.29 10.66
C TYR A 324 21.97 -3.07 11.79
N THR A 325 22.04 -1.98 12.55
CA THR A 325 20.98 -1.64 13.53
C THR A 325 20.16 -0.45 13.08
N ALA A 326 18.90 -0.42 13.49
CA ALA A 326 18.03 0.72 13.29
C ALA A 326 17.21 0.94 14.57
N ASP A 327 17.61 1.96 15.31
CA ASP A 327 17.15 2.28 16.65
C ASP A 327 16.04 3.34 16.61
N PHE A 328 15.09 3.22 17.51
CA PHE A 328 13.88 4.01 17.62
C PHE A 328 13.66 4.47 19.07
N ASP A 329 12.78 5.44 19.25
CA ASP A 329 12.26 5.83 20.56
C ASP A 329 10.86 5.30 20.88
N ILE A 330 10.33 5.75 22.02
CA ILE A 330 9.01 5.43 22.55
C ILE A 330 7.85 5.89 21.65
N ALA A 331 8.08 6.82 20.72
CA ALA A 331 7.10 7.25 19.71
C ALA A 331 7.21 6.44 18.41
N ASN A 332 8.08 5.41 18.38
CA ASN A 332 8.41 4.59 17.21
C ASN A 332 8.99 5.42 16.05
N GLN A 333 9.71 6.51 16.38
CA GLN A 333 10.45 7.33 15.43
C GLN A 333 11.89 6.81 15.34
N LEU A 334 12.40 6.61 14.11
CA LEU A 334 13.79 6.19 13.86
C LEU A 334 14.73 7.28 14.39
N ARG A 335 15.64 6.95 15.31
CA ARG A 335 16.63 7.88 15.87
C ARG A 335 18.04 7.68 15.32
N ARG A 336 18.44 6.43 15.09
CA ARG A 336 19.77 6.09 14.59
C ARG A 336 19.68 4.92 13.63
N PHE A 337 20.49 4.93 12.59
CA PHE A 337 20.84 3.77 11.78
C PHE A 337 22.34 3.54 11.95
N THR A 338 22.76 2.33 12.29
CA THR A 338 24.18 1.95 12.41
C THR A 338 24.50 0.91 11.35
N ASP A 339 25.58 1.11 10.61
CA ASP A 339 25.99 0.21 9.54
C ASP A 339 26.84 -0.98 10.02
N ALA A 340 27.33 -1.78 9.07
CA ALA A 340 28.15 -2.95 9.35
C ALA A 340 29.63 -2.64 9.67
N ALA A 341 30.07 -1.39 9.53
CA ALA A 341 31.38 -0.91 9.98
C ALA A 341 31.30 -0.27 11.39
N GLY A 342 30.11 0.17 11.81
CA GLY A 342 29.86 0.91 13.05
C GLY A 342 29.65 2.41 12.84
N GLN A 343 29.70 2.90 11.59
CA GLN A 343 29.33 4.27 11.25
C GLN A 343 27.81 4.42 11.44
N HIS A 344 27.35 5.63 11.79
CA HIS A 344 25.95 5.84 12.11
C HIS A 344 25.36 7.12 11.51
N THR A 345 24.11 7.02 11.08
CA THR A 345 23.28 8.14 10.66
C THR A 345 22.28 8.45 11.77
N ASP A 346 22.25 9.68 12.26
CA ASP A 346 21.32 10.13 13.30
C ASP A 346 20.16 10.97 12.72
N TYR A 347 19.02 10.92 13.40
CA TYR A 347 17.74 11.44 12.91
C TYR A 347 17.05 12.24 14.02
N ALA A 348 16.97 13.57 13.85
CA ALA A 348 16.37 14.47 14.84
C ALA A 348 14.91 14.81 14.49
N TRP A 349 14.02 14.73 15.50
CA TRP A 349 12.60 15.00 15.36
C TRP A 349 12.14 16.08 16.34
N ASP A 350 11.15 16.87 15.93
CA ASP A 350 10.54 17.88 16.78
C ASP A 350 9.33 17.36 17.59
N ALA A 351 8.78 18.23 18.44
CA ALA A 351 7.64 17.94 19.30
C ALA A 351 6.32 17.72 18.53
N GLN A 352 6.28 17.96 17.22
CA GLN A 352 5.14 17.67 16.34
C GLN A 352 5.31 16.33 15.62
N GLY A 353 6.43 15.62 15.83
CA GLY A 353 6.73 14.35 15.17
C GLY A 353 7.28 14.52 13.75
N ARG A 354 7.74 15.72 13.38
CA ARG A 354 8.37 16.00 12.08
C ARG A 354 9.87 15.77 12.21
N LEU A 355 10.47 15.07 11.26
CA LEU A 355 11.93 14.91 11.19
C LEU A 355 12.52 16.24 10.70
N VAL A 356 13.37 16.89 11.49
CA VAL A 356 13.93 18.22 11.19
C VAL A 356 15.36 18.17 10.66
N SER A 357 16.15 17.15 11.01
CA SER A 357 17.48 16.95 10.43
C SER A 357 17.92 15.48 10.39
N THR A 358 18.95 15.25 9.58
CA THR A 358 19.76 14.03 9.53
C THR A 358 21.21 14.42 9.71
N THR A 359 21.94 13.68 10.52
CA THR A 359 23.40 13.75 10.61
C THR A 359 23.94 12.48 9.94
N TYR A 360 24.66 12.63 8.84
CA TYR A 360 25.33 11.52 8.16
C TYR A 360 26.76 11.36 8.67
N PRO A 361 27.32 10.13 8.73
CA PRO A 361 28.69 9.91 9.16
C PRO A 361 29.69 10.33 8.08
N ASP A 362 30.89 10.69 8.51
CA ASP A 362 32.02 11.08 7.64
C ASP A 362 33.27 10.19 7.88
N ASP A 363 34.44 10.67 7.44
CA ASP A 363 35.75 10.05 7.66
C ASP A 363 36.31 10.28 9.09
N THR A 364 35.59 11.06 9.92
CA THR A 364 36.05 11.64 11.19
C THR A 364 35.21 11.25 12.43
N PRO A 365 34.64 10.03 12.54
CA PRO A 365 33.52 9.64 13.45
C PRO A 365 33.79 9.67 14.97
N ALA A 366 34.87 10.30 15.41
CA ALA A 366 35.16 10.64 16.80
C ALA A 366 34.98 12.14 17.11
N ASP A 367 34.90 12.99 16.09
CA ASP A 367 34.31 14.32 16.16
C ASP A 367 32.87 14.23 15.62
N SER A 368 31.99 15.12 16.08
CA SER A 368 30.60 15.20 15.63
C SER A 368 30.19 16.66 15.41
N THR A 369 31.17 17.50 15.06
CA THR A 369 31.00 18.94 14.83
C THR A 369 31.19 19.34 13.37
N ASP A 370 31.77 18.43 12.57
CA ASP A 370 31.93 18.47 11.12
C ASP A 370 31.06 17.45 10.35
N ASP A 371 30.36 16.53 11.04
CA ASP A 371 29.38 15.60 10.45
C ASP A 371 28.44 16.30 9.43
N PRO A 372 28.27 15.77 8.19
CA PRO A 372 27.36 16.34 7.19
C PRO A 372 25.87 16.30 7.61
N VAL A 373 25.26 17.47 7.80
CA VAL A 373 23.84 17.60 8.25
C VAL A 373 22.89 18.02 7.12
N ARG A 374 21.90 17.17 6.81
CA ARG A 374 20.75 17.49 5.94
C ARG A 374 19.56 17.97 6.76
N GLN A 375 18.93 19.10 6.41
CA GLN A 375 17.78 19.66 7.16
C GLN A 375 16.48 19.62 6.35
N TYR A 376 15.35 19.52 7.06
CA TYR A 376 14.01 19.44 6.48
C TYR A 376 13.13 20.57 6.99
N LEU A 377 12.55 21.31 6.05
CA LEU A 377 11.85 22.56 6.34
C LEU A 377 10.33 22.37 6.30
N TYR A 378 9.66 23.02 7.25
CA TYR A 378 8.20 22.96 7.48
C TYR A 378 7.67 24.37 7.74
N GLU A 379 7.78 25.23 6.72
CA GLU A 379 7.61 26.69 6.83
C GLU A 379 6.17 27.15 6.59
N ASP A 380 5.27 26.26 6.16
CA ASP A 380 3.86 26.58 5.90
C ASP A 380 3.05 26.59 7.21
N PRO A 381 2.50 27.75 7.65
CA PRO A 381 1.75 27.84 8.89
C PRO A 381 0.30 27.30 8.78
N VAL A 382 -0.21 27.09 7.56
CA VAL A 382 -1.52 26.49 7.29
C VAL A 382 -1.39 24.97 7.21
N LEU A 383 -0.26 24.48 6.71
CA LEU A 383 0.07 23.07 6.56
C LEU A 383 1.34 22.71 7.34
N PRO A 384 1.34 22.76 8.68
CA PRO A 384 2.56 22.65 9.49
C PRO A 384 3.34 21.34 9.32
N ASN A 385 2.74 20.28 8.80
CA ASN A 385 3.43 19.01 8.55
C ASN A 385 3.82 18.83 7.07
N ALA A 386 3.64 19.85 6.22
CA ALA A 386 4.06 19.84 4.82
C ALA A 386 5.55 20.16 4.68
N LEU A 387 6.32 19.26 4.06
CA LEU A 387 7.73 19.46 3.75
C LEU A 387 7.88 20.56 2.67
N THR A 388 8.26 21.78 3.07
CA THR A 388 8.43 22.95 2.19
C THR A 388 9.83 23.06 1.57
N GLY A 389 10.81 22.31 2.08
CA GLY A 389 12.15 22.30 1.49
C GLY A 389 13.12 21.33 2.14
N ILE A 390 14.29 21.22 1.51
CA ILE A 390 15.45 20.47 1.98
C ILE A 390 16.66 21.40 1.90
N VAL A 391 17.45 21.44 2.97
CA VAL A 391 18.78 22.05 3.00
C VAL A 391 19.79 20.90 2.92
N ASP A 392 20.76 20.99 2.01
CA ASP A 392 21.83 20.00 1.88
C ASP A 392 22.96 20.23 2.90
N GLU A 393 23.92 19.31 2.85
CA GLU A 393 25.06 19.20 3.74
C GLU A 393 25.97 20.45 3.76
N ASN A 394 25.89 21.33 2.74
CA ASN A 394 26.63 22.60 2.68
C ASN A 394 25.89 23.76 3.36
N GLY A 395 24.65 23.54 3.82
CA GLY A 395 23.75 24.60 4.30
C GLY A 395 22.97 25.31 3.18
N ASP A 396 23.07 24.86 1.93
CA ASP A 396 22.35 25.43 0.79
C ASP A 396 20.96 24.81 0.61
N ARG A 397 19.98 25.60 0.14
CA ARG A 397 18.60 25.13 -0.05
C ARG A 397 18.46 24.29 -1.34
N TYR A 398 18.87 23.04 -1.25
CA TYR A 398 18.80 22.04 -2.31
C TYR A 398 17.41 21.86 -2.94
N ALA A 399 16.32 21.97 -2.18
CA ALA A 399 14.97 21.78 -2.70
C ALA A 399 13.92 22.70 -2.08
N THR A 400 12.91 23.05 -2.89
CA THR A 400 11.75 23.86 -2.50
C THR A 400 10.45 23.25 -3.03
N TYR A 401 9.46 23.19 -2.16
CA TYR A 401 8.12 22.70 -2.45
C TYR A 401 7.08 23.66 -1.89
N ALA A 402 6.00 23.90 -2.63
CA ALA A 402 4.87 24.71 -2.15
C ALA A 402 3.55 24.00 -2.42
N TYR A 403 2.53 24.33 -1.64
CA TYR A 403 1.24 23.64 -1.61
C TYR A 403 0.08 24.63 -1.78
N ASP A 404 -1.07 24.13 -2.23
CA ASP A 404 -2.33 24.87 -2.10
C ASP A 404 -2.99 24.62 -0.74
N GLY A 405 -4.04 25.38 -0.41
CA GLY A 405 -4.82 25.21 0.82
C GLY A 405 -5.58 23.88 0.94
N GLN A 406 -5.40 22.93 0.01
CA GLN A 406 -5.87 21.54 0.12
C GLN A 406 -4.70 20.55 0.32
N GLY A 407 -3.48 21.02 0.60
CA GLY A 407 -2.31 20.16 0.81
C GLY A 407 -1.79 19.49 -0.47
N ARG A 408 -2.15 20.01 -1.65
CA ARG A 408 -1.67 19.50 -2.95
C ARG A 408 -0.43 20.30 -3.37
N ALA A 409 0.65 19.62 -3.74
CA ALA A 409 1.88 20.31 -4.16
C ALA A 409 1.68 21.08 -5.48
N VAL A 410 1.86 22.40 -5.47
CA VAL A 410 1.75 23.30 -6.64
C VAL A 410 3.11 23.72 -7.20
N LEU A 411 4.19 23.51 -6.46
CA LEU A 411 5.58 23.72 -6.88
C LEU A 411 6.46 22.57 -6.42
N SER A 412 7.40 22.17 -7.28
CA SER A 412 8.57 21.37 -6.90
C SER A 412 9.79 21.80 -7.70
N GLU A 413 10.87 22.17 -7.03
CA GLU A 413 12.13 22.58 -7.68
C GLU A 413 13.35 22.27 -6.81
N HIS A 414 14.53 22.27 -7.43
CA HIS A 414 15.81 22.32 -6.74
C HIS A 414 16.41 23.74 -6.73
N ALA A 415 17.54 23.91 -6.05
CA ALA A 415 18.36 25.11 -6.05
C ALA A 415 18.46 25.77 -7.45
N GLY A 416 18.36 27.11 -7.48
CA GLY A 416 18.36 27.90 -8.72
C GLY A 416 17.15 27.69 -9.65
N GLY A 417 16.14 26.91 -9.25
CA GLY A 417 15.01 26.52 -10.11
C GLY A 417 15.31 25.32 -11.01
N ALA A 418 16.38 24.56 -10.74
CA ALA A 418 16.68 23.34 -11.49
C ALA A 418 15.56 22.30 -11.32
N ARG A 419 15.17 21.64 -12.43
CA ARG A 419 14.00 20.73 -12.50
C ARG A 419 12.70 21.35 -11.94
N ARG A 420 12.49 22.66 -12.07
CA ARG A 420 11.25 23.32 -11.63
C ARG A 420 10.02 22.77 -12.36
N HIS A 421 9.02 22.38 -11.56
CA HIS A 421 7.69 21.98 -11.99
C HIS A 421 6.62 22.76 -11.23
N THR A 422 5.59 23.21 -11.93
CA THR A 422 4.40 23.83 -11.31
C THR A 422 3.12 23.10 -11.71
N PHE A 423 2.18 22.97 -10.77
CA PHE A 423 0.94 22.22 -10.92
C PHE A 423 -0.29 23.09 -10.63
N GLU A 424 -1.27 23.06 -11.51
CA GLU A 424 -2.53 23.79 -11.38
C GLU A 424 -3.70 22.81 -11.57
N TYR A 425 -4.40 22.50 -10.48
CA TYR A 425 -5.47 21.49 -10.42
C TYR A 425 -6.79 22.07 -10.93
N LEU A 426 -7.19 21.67 -12.13
CA LEU A 426 -8.36 22.19 -12.83
C LEU A 426 -9.63 21.38 -12.52
N SER A 427 -10.78 21.94 -12.91
CA SER A 427 -12.04 21.20 -12.97
C SER A 427 -11.99 20.09 -14.03
N GLY A 428 -12.94 19.14 -13.97
CA GLY A 428 -13.04 18.09 -14.98
C GLY A 428 -11.90 17.08 -14.98
N ASN A 429 -11.34 16.75 -13.81
CA ASN A 429 -10.26 15.76 -13.64
C ASN A 429 -9.03 16.03 -14.53
N THR A 430 -8.63 17.29 -14.60
CA THR A 430 -7.46 17.73 -15.38
C THR A 430 -6.48 18.47 -14.49
N THR A 431 -5.19 18.37 -14.76
CA THR A 431 -4.16 19.19 -14.09
C THR A 431 -3.21 19.74 -15.13
N ARG A 432 -3.01 21.06 -15.11
CA ARG A 432 -1.97 21.69 -15.93
C ARG A 432 -0.64 21.52 -15.22
N VAL A 433 0.35 21.01 -15.95
CA VAL A 433 1.73 20.83 -15.50
C VAL A 433 2.62 21.70 -16.38
N ARG A 434 3.55 22.44 -15.77
CA ARG A 434 4.66 23.09 -16.49
C ARG A 434 5.98 22.50 -16.03
N GLN A 435 6.80 22.08 -16.99
CA GLN A 435 8.19 21.67 -16.81
C GLN A 435 9.08 22.76 -17.37
N TYR A 436 9.86 23.42 -16.52
CA TYR A 436 10.70 24.55 -16.92
C TYR A 436 12.08 24.06 -17.39
N GLN A 437 12.52 24.51 -18.57
CA GLN A 437 13.90 24.37 -19.03
C GLN A 437 14.80 25.51 -18.52
N ASP A 438 14.22 26.70 -18.33
CA ASP A 438 14.83 27.84 -17.63
C ASP A 438 13.72 28.75 -17.08
N ALA A 439 14.07 29.94 -16.58
CA ALA A 439 13.11 30.89 -16.01
C ALA A 439 12.03 31.40 -17.00
N THR A 440 12.21 31.19 -18.31
CA THR A 440 11.34 31.70 -19.39
C THR A 440 10.79 30.60 -20.30
N ARG A 441 11.56 29.54 -20.57
CA ARG A 441 11.14 28.40 -21.39
C ARG A 441 10.57 27.28 -20.53
N TYR A 442 9.38 26.81 -20.89
CA TYR A 442 8.74 25.66 -20.28
C TYR A 442 7.95 24.85 -21.33
N THR A 443 7.84 23.55 -21.08
CA THR A 443 6.81 22.70 -21.68
C THR A 443 5.56 22.77 -20.79
N GLU A 444 4.38 23.04 -21.36
CA GLU A 444 3.09 22.95 -20.66
C GLU A 444 2.27 21.78 -21.21
N SER A 445 1.70 20.99 -20.31
CA SER A 445 0.76 19.92 -20.64
C SER A 445 -0.50 19.95 -19.76
N LEU A 446 -1.61 19.51 -20.33
CA LEU A 446 -2.85 19.20 -19.63
C LEU A 446 -2.93 17.69 -19.45
N VAL A 447 -2.72 17.23 -18.21
CA VAL A 447 -2.83 15.83 -17.80
C VAL A 447 -4.28 15.58 -17.39
N THR A 448 -5.03 14.89 -18.25
CA THR A 448 -6.41 14.44 -17.95
C THR A 448 -6.35 13.06 -17.33
N TYR A 449 -7.15 12.81 -16.29
CA TYR A 449 -7.25 11.50 -15.64
C TYR A 449 -8.71 11.03 -15.53
N VAL A 450 -8.89 9.71 -15.62
CA VAL A 450 -10.15 9.03 -15.34
C VAL A 450 -10.05 8.28 -14.02
N THR A 451 -11.19 8.11 -13.34
CA THR A 451 -11.35 7.12 -12.28
C THR A 451 -12.33 6.06 -12.78
N PRO A 452 -11.87 4.96 -13.40
CA PRO A 452 -12.75 3.86 -13.76
C PRO A 452 -13.40 3.27 -12.49
N SER A 453 -14.58 2.65 -12.61
CA SER A 453 -15.39 2.26 -11.43
C SER A 453 -14.62 1.36 -10.45
N ASN A 454 -14.42 1.88 -9.23
CA ASN A 454 -13.62 1.27 -8.15
C ASN A 454 -12.11 1.10 -8.47
N LYS A 455 -11.56 1.88 -9.40
CA LYS A 455 -10.15 1.80 -9.82
C LYS A 455 -9.39 3.07 -9.45
N ARG A 456 -8.05 3.05 -9.58
CA ARG A 456 -7.17 4.21 -9.39
C ARG A 456 -7.61 5.42 -10.25
N ARG A 457 -7.16 6.63 -9.92
CA ARG A 457 -6.98 7.68 -10.95
C ARG A 457 -5.91 7.22 -11.93
N GLN A 458 -6.22 7.22 -13.22
CA GLN A 458 -5.31 6.84 -14.30
C GLN A 458 -5.31 7.92 -15.37
N ILE A 459 -4.12 8.30 -15.87
CA ILE A 459 -3.99 9.31 -16.92
C ILE A 459 -4.64 8.80 -18.19
N SER A 460 -5.67 9.48 -18.69
CA SER A 460 -6.38 9.16 -19.94
C SER A 460 -5.81 9.92 -21.13
N SER A 461 -5.26 11.11 -20.91
CA SER A 461 -4.53 11.85 -21.95
C SER A 461 -3.53 12.85 -21.37
N VAL A 462 -2.51 13.17 -22.17
CA VAL A 462 -1.56 14.27 -21.92
C VAL A 462 -1.49 15.13 -23.18
N ALA A 463 -2.07 16.33 -23.11
CA ALA A 463 -2.13 17.28 -24.23
C ALA A 463 -1.17 18.45 -24.03
N TYR A 464 -0.14 18.56 -24.87
CA TYR A 464 0.91 19.59 -24.76
C TYR A 464 0.45 20.91 -25.41
N SER A 465 0.14 21.91 -24.57
CA SER A 465 -0.28 23.26 -24.99
C SER A 465 0.89 24.16 -25.38
N ALA A 466 2.05 23.96 -24.76
CA ALA A 466 3.31 24.62 -25.13
C ALA A 466 4.47 23.63 -25.11
N CYS A 467 5.35 23.69 -26.11
CA CYS A 467 6.59 22.92 -26.17
C CYS A 467 7.58 23.65 -27.07
N PRO A 468 8.64 24.31 -26.54
CA PRO A 468 9.60 25.05 -27.36
C PRO A 468 10.33 24.16 -28.38
N ASP A 469 10.66 22.94 -27.96
CA ASP A 469 11.62 22.08 -28.67
C ASP A 469 10.96 20.89 -29.40
N CYS A 470 9.62 20.88 -29.60
CA CYS A 470 8.95 19.75 -30.24
C CYS A 470 7.81 20.10 -31.22
N SER A 471 8.13 20.01 -32.52
CA SER A 471 7.23 20.25 -33.66
C SER A 471 6.44 19.00 -34.07
N LEU A 472 5.25 18.80 -33.49
CA LEU A 472 4.30 17.76 -33.90
C LEU A 472 2.92 18.35 -34.22
N THR A 473 2.24 17.76 -35.20
CA THR A 473 0.91 18.20 -35.66
C THR A 473 -0.22 17.74 -34.75
N ASN A 474 -0.03 16.60 -34.06
CA ASN A 474 -0.81 16.22 -32.89
C ASN A 474 0.08 16.39 -31.65
N ASN A 475 -0.46 17.06 -30.63
CA ASN A 475 0.22 17.29 -29.36
C ASN A 475 -0.41 16.52 -28.20
N THR A 476 -1.27 15.53 -28.46
CA THR A 476 -1.94 14.73 -27.44
C THR A 476 -1.53 13.27 -27.50
N GLU A 477 -1.12 12.73 -26.36
CA GLU A 477 -1.08 11.28 -26.11
C GLU A 477 -2.38 10.84 -25.41
N SER A 478 -2.90 9.66 -25.74
CA SER A 478 -4.15 9.13 -25.19
C SER A 478 -4.02 7.66 -24.78
N TYR A 479 -4.75 7.28 -23.73
CA TYR A 479 -4.60 5.99 -23.04
C TYR A 479 -5.96 5.32 -22.79
N GLY A 480 -6.10 4.09 -23.27
CA GLY A 480 -7.25 3.23 -23.00
C GLY A 480 -6.89 2.17 -21.96
N TYR A 481 -7.88 1.75 -21.18
CA TYR A 481 -7.74 0.78 -20.10
C TYR A 481 -8.76 -0.36 -20.24
N ASP A 482 -8.37 -1.58 -19.86
CA ASP A 482 -9.31 -2.70 -19.81
C ASP A 482 -10.22 -2.64 -18.56
N SER A 483 -11.16 -3.58 -18.42
CA SER A 483 -12.03 -3.67 -17.24
C SER A 483 -11.27 -4.04 -15.94
N ASN A 484 -10.02 -4.48 -16.06
CA ASN A 484 -9.11 -4.71 -14.95
C ASN A 484 -8.27 -3.45 -14.64
N GLY A 485 -8.33 -2.36 -15.42
CA GLY A 485 -7.51 -1.16 -15.29
C GLY A 485 -6.07 -1.29 -15.79
N TRP A 486 -5.72 -2.32 -16.56
CA TRP A 486 -4.42 -2.41 -17.24
C TRP A 486 -4.45 -1.57 -18.54
N PRO A 487 -3.32 -0.98 -19.00
CA PRO A 487 -3.30 -0.10 -20.17
C PRO A 487 -3.57 -0.87 -21.48
N ALA A 488 -4.84 -0.99 -21.89
CA ALA A 488 -5.24 -1.72 -23.08
C ALA A 488 -4.80 -1.07 -24.41
N SER A 489 -4.61 0.25 -24.42
CA SER A 489 -4.10 0.96 -25.59
C SER A 489 -3.38 2.27 -25.26
N ARG A 490 -2.48 2.68 -26.16
CA ARG A 490 -1.84 4.00 -26.19
C ARG A 490 -1.85 4.54 -27.62
N ILE A 491 -2.21 5.80 -27.78
CA ILE A 491 -1.97 6.58 -29.00
C ILE A 491 -0.87 7.59 -28.68
N ASP A 492 0.23 7.55 -29.40
CA ASP A 492 1.34 8.52 -29.21
C ASP A 492 1.05 9.88 -29.91
N ARG A 493 1.92 10.86 -29.69
CA ARG A 493 1.78 12.21 -30.30
C ARG A 493 1.83 12.23 -31.83
N ARG A 494 2.30 11.16 -32.48
CA ARG A 494 2.28 11.02 -33.95
C ARG A 494 0.99 10.37 -34.44
N GLY A 495 0.06 10.05 -33.54
CA GLY A 495 -1.17 9.32 -33.83
C GLY A 495 -0.98 7.80 -33.92
N VAL A 496 0.19 7.27 -33.55
CA VAL A 496 0.50 5.84 -33.71
C VAL A 496 -0.15 5.05 -32.57
N LEU A 497 -1.12 4.21 -32.93
CA LEU A 497 -1.80 3.30 -32.01
C LEU A 497 -0.90 2.12 -31.64
N THR A 498 -0.84 1.81 -30.35
CA THR A 498 -0.34 0.56 -29.78
C THR A 498 -1.44 -0.04 -28.91
N GLU A 499 -1.69 -1.34 -29.05
CA GLU A 499 -2.62 -2.10 -28.19
C GLU A 499 -1.87 -3.15 -27.36
N TYR A 500 -2.46 -3.52 -26.23
CA TYR A 500 -1.89 -4.46 -25.26
C TYR A 500 -2.98 -5.43 -24.75
N VAL A 501 -2.58 -6.66 -24.47
CA VAL A 501 -3.43 -7.69 -23.86
C VAL A 501 -2.72 -8.26 -22.64
N TYR A 502 -3.45 -8.41 -21.53
CA TYR A 502 -2.91 -8.88 -20.26
C TYR A 502 -3.57 -10.19 -19.81
N ASN A 503 -2.85 -10.97 -19.01
CA ASN A 503 -3.47 -12.07 -18.27
C ASN A 503 -4.40 -11.52 -17.17
N ASN A 504 -5.71 -11.72 -17.34
CA ASN A 504 -6.79 -11.24 -16.48
C ASN A 504 -6.63 -11.54 -14.97
N SER A 505 -5.80 -12.51 -14.58
CA SER A 505 -5.63 -12.94 -13.17
C SER A 505 -4.39 -12.36 -12.48
N ILE A 506 -3.42 -11.81 -13.24
CA ILE A 506 -2.07 -11.44 -12.73
C ILE A 506 -1.41 -10.23 -13.44
N GLY A 507 -2.09 -9.54 -14.36
CA GLY A 507 -1.59 -8.26 -14.91
C GLY A 507 -0.33 -8.33 -15.79
N ARG A 508 0.03 -9.51 -16.31
CA ARG A 508 1.19 -9.70 -17.20
C ARG A 508 0.82 -9.49 -18.66
N GLU A 509 1.54 -8.63 -19.39
CA GLU A 509 1.38 -8.40 -20.84
C GLU A 509 1.63 -9.72 -21.60
N THR A 510 0.61 -10.30 -22.23
CA THR A 510 0.74 -11.52 -23.05
C THR A 510 0.89 -11.19 -24.54
N SER A 511 0.35 -10.07 -25.00
CA SER A 511 0.47 -9.59 -26.38
C SER A 511 0.51 -8.06 -26.42
N ARG A 512 1.23 -7.53 -27.41
CA ARG A 512 1.25 -6.11 -27.79
C ARG A 512 1.26 -5.99 -29.30
N ILE A 513 0.48 -5.07 -29.85
CA ILE A 513 0.47 -4.75 -31.28
C ILE A 513 0.93 -3.29 -31.41
N GLU A 514 2.15 -3.07 -31.87
CA GLU A 514 2.69 -1.73 -32.13
C GLU A 514 2.32 -1.25 -33.53
N ALA A 515 2.11 0.05 -33.68
CA ALA A 515 1.76 0.72 -34.94
C ALA A 515 0.55 0.12 -35.66
N LYS A 516 -0.49 -0.24 -34.88
CA LYS A 516 -1.70 -0.89 -35.36
C LYS A 516 -2.42 -0.06 -36.42
N GLY A 517 -2.83 -0.71 -37.52
CA GLY A 517 -3.48 -0.09 -38.68
C GLY A 517 -2.51 0.59 -39.66
N SER A 518 -1.20 0.44 -39.49
CA SER A 518 -0.18 0.99 -40.39
C SER A 518 0.58 -0.10 -41.16
N ALA A 519 1.35 0.30 -42.18
CA ALA A 519 2.26 -0.61 -42.88
C ALA A 519 3.46 -1.08 -42.02
N GLN A 520 3.60 -0.53 -40.80
CA GLN A 520 4.62 -0.85 -39.81
C GLN A 520 4.06 -1.68 -38.64
N GLU A 521 2.80 -2.15 -38.73
CA GLU A 521 2.16 -2.95 -37.68
C GLU A 521 3.00 -4.18 -37.32
N ARG A 522 3.29 -4.37 -36.03
CA ARG A 522 4.02 -5.54 -35.54
C ARG A 522 3.44 -6.09 -34.23
N SER A 523 3.08 -7.37 -34.27
CA SER A 523 2.61 -8.12 -33.10
C SER A 523 3.78 -8.72 -32.33
N ILE A 524 3.74 -8.57 -31.02
CA ILE A 524 4.76 -9.01 -30.06
C ILE A 524 4.07 -9.87 -29.01
N THR A 525 4.46 -11.15 -28.90
CA THR A 525 3.87 -12.10 -27.95
C THR A 525 4.86 -12.42 -26.85
N THR A 526 4.45 -12.23 -25.59
CA THR A 526 5.28 -12.52 -24.41
C THR A 526 4.73 -13.74 -23.68
N ASN A 527 5.47 -14.85 -23.76
CA ASN A 527 5.25 -16.02 -22.93
C ASN A 527 5.98 -15.82 -21.60
N TRP A 528 5.36 -16.23 -20.49
CA TRP A 528 5.90 -16.01 -19.14
C TRP A 528 6.32 -17.31 -18.47
N ASN A 529 7.30 -17.23 -17.58
CA ASN A 529 7.62 -18.29 -16.64
C ASN A 529 6.45 -18.50 -15.66
N ALA A 530 6.14 -19.75 -15.32
CA ALA A 530 5.03 -20.10 -14.43
C ALA A 530 5.22 -19.60 -12.99
N SER A 531 6.47 -19.54 -12.50
CA SER A 531 6.81 -19.27 -11.10
C SER A 531 7.25 -17.83 -10.80
N TRP A 532 7.66 -17.07 -11.84
CA TRP A 532 8.28 -15.74 -11.72
C TRP A 532 7.65 -14.76 -12.73
N THR A 533 7.65 -13.45 -12.47
CA THR A 533 7.32 -12.42 -13.49
C THR A 533 8.50 -12.17 -14.44
N LEU A 534 8.97 -13.24 -15.08
CA LEU A 534 10.07 -13.23 -16.03
C LEU A 534 9.60 -13.86 -17.35
N PRO A 535 9.91 -13.29 -18.52
CA PRO A 535 9.47 -13.84 -19.81
C PRO A 535 10.22 -15.13 -20.13
N SER A 536 9.51 -16.21 -20.44
CA SER A 536 10.14 -17.44 -20.97
C SER A 536 10.47 -17.30 -22.46
N SER A 537 9.68 -16.52 -23.22
CA SER A 537 10.07 -16.04 -24.54
C SER A 537 9.31 -14.77 -24.95
N ILE A 538 9.93 -13.97 -25.82
CA ILE A 538 9.34 -12.79 -26.47
C ILE A 538 9.49 -13.00 -27.97
N VAL A 539 8.36 -13.14 -28.67
CA VAL A 539 8.29 -13.35 -30.13
C VAL A 539 7.95 -12.02 -30.80
N GLU A 540 8.86 -11.51 -31.63
CA GLU A 540 8.66 -10.39 -32.55
C GLU A 540 8.75 -10.91 -34.02
N PRO A 541 8.27 -10.17 -35.03
CA PRO A 541 8.41 -10.58 -36.43
C PRO A 541 9.88 -10.80 -36.81
N GLY A 542 10.20 -11.99 -37.30
CA GLY A 542 11.56 -12.41 -37.67
C GLY A 542 12.54 -12.62 -36.50
N LYS A 543 12.11 -12.48 -35.23
CA LYS A 543 13.00 -12.50 -34.07
C LYS A 543 12.33 -13.04 -32.80
N THR A 544 12.78 -14.19 -32.31
CA THR A 544 12.38 -14.73 -31.01
C THR A 544 13.52 -14.60 -30.01
N ARG A 545 13.27 -14.00 -28.84
CA ARG A 545 14.12 -14.15 -27.65
C ARG A 545 13.55 -15.23 -26.75
N SER A 546 14.40 -16.08 -26.19
CA SER A 546 14.01 -17.14 -25.24
C SER A 546 14.90 -17.09 -24.01
N TYR A 547 14.34 -17.42 -22.84
CA TYR A 547 15.06 -17.36 -21.57
C TYR A 547 14.76 -18.60 -20.71
N SER A 548 15.83 -19.18 -20.16
CA SER A 548 15.78 -20.22 -19.13
C SER A 548 16.24 -19.67 -17.80
N TYR A 549 15.64 -20.16 -16.71
CA TYR A 549 15.90 -19.71 -15.35
C TYR A 549 16.10 -20.90 -14.42
N ASN A 550 16.92 -20.75 -13.38
CA ASN A 550 17.01 -21.74 -12.31
C ASN A 550 15.84 -21.61 -11.31
N SER A 551 15.85 -22.43 -10.25
CA SER A 551 14.87 -22.42 -9.16
C SER A 551 14.84 -21.13 -8.32
N LYS A 552 15.77 -20.20 -8.55
CA LYS A 552 15.87 -18.86 -7.93
C LYS A 552 15.53 -17.72 -8.91
N GLY A 553 14.99 -18.03 -10.09
CA GLY A 553 14.69 -17.01 -11.11
C GLY A 553 15.92 -16.37 -11.75
N GLN A 554 17.15 -16.82 -11.45
CA GLN A 554 18.36 -16.33 -12.11
C GLN A 554 18.45 -16.93 -13.52
N THR A 555 18.70 -16.09 -14.53
CA THR A 555 18.81 -16.51 -15.94
C THR A 555 19.97 -17.50 -16.09
N THR A 556 19.72 -18.70 -16.59
CA THR A 556 20.74 -19.72 -16.90
C THR A 556 21.08 -19.77 -18.39
N SER A 557 20.16 -19.34 -19.25
CA SER A 557 20.38 -19.22 -20.69
C SER A 557 19.50 -18.13 -21.26
N ALA A 558 20.02 -17.36 -22.21
CA ALA A 558 19.28 -16.39 -23.01
C ALA A 558 19.65 -16.59 -24.47
N SER A 559 18.66 -16.77 -25.35
CA SER A 559 18.91 -16.93 -26.79
C SER A 559 18.14 -15.92 -27.64
N VAL A 560 18.67 -15.66 -28.83
CA VAL A 560 18.07 -14.82 -29.87
C VAL A 560 18.08 -15.63 -31.16
N ASN A 561 16.89 -16.04 -31.61
CA ASN A 561 16.68 -16.76 -32.86
C ASN A 561 16.16 -15.81 -33.94
N THR A 562 16.73 -15.91 -35.14
CA THR A 562 16.52 -15.03 -36.30
C THR A 562 16.65 -15.82 -37.60
N SER A 563 16.40 -15.20 -38.76
CA SER A 563 16.79 -15.75 -40.08
C SER A 563 18.25 -16.23 -40.11
N ASP A 564 19.11 -15.51 -39.41
CA ASP A 564 20.57 -15.67 -39.43
C ASP A 564 21.05 -16.67 -38.36
N GLY A 565 20.15 -17.58 -37.95
CA GLY A 565 20.35 -18.60 -36.93
C GLY A 565 20.01 -18.16 -35.50
N ASN A 566 20.28 -19.06 -34.56
CA ASN A 566 20.07 -18.87 -33.12
C ASN A 566 21.40 -18.66 -32.39
N ARG A 567 21.51 -17.53 -31.68
CA ARG A 567 22.64 -17.16 -30.82
C ARG A 567 22.24 -17.37 -29.36
N THR A 568 22.95 -18.19 -28.59
CA THR A 568 22.64 -18.49 -27.19
C THR A 568 23.80 -18.11 -26.27
N THR A 569 23.54 -17.26 -25.28
CA THR A 569 24.45 -17.00 -24.15
C THR A 569 24.01 -17.82 -22.94
N ASN A 570 24.94 -18.50 -22.29
CA ASN A 570 24.69 -19.33 -21.11
C ASN A 570 25.38 -18.74 -19.86
N TYR A 571 24.74 -18.92 -18.71
CA TYR A 571 25.12 -18.28 -17.45
C TYR A 571 25.21 -19.35 -16.34
N THR A 572 26.36 -19.46 -15.70
CA THR A 572 26.60 -20.40 -14.59
C THR A 572 26.64 -19.63 -13.27
N TRP A 573 25.91 -20.12 -12.27
CA TRP A 573 25.76 -19.47 -10.98
C TRP A 573 26.17 -20.40 -9.84
N THR A 574 26.88 -19.87 -8.85
CA THR A 574 27.24 -20.57 -7.61
C THR A 574 26.64 -19.82 -6.43
N GLY A 575 25.66 -20.43 -5.76
CA GLY A 575 24.94 -19.79 -4.64
C GLY A 575 24.06 -18.64 -5.12
N VAL A 576 24.59 -17.42 -5.10
CA VAL A 576 23.97 -16.20 -5.67
C VAL A 576 24.89 -15.49 -6.68
N ASN A 577 26.15 -15.91 -6.77
CA ASN A 577 27.19 -15.26 -7.58
C ASN A 577 27.18 -15.82 -9.01
N LEU A 578 27.29 -14.96 -10.02
CA LEU A 578 27.46 -15.35 -11.42
C LEU A 578 28.92 -15.72 -11.63
N THR A 579 29.25 -16.99 -11.90
CA THR A 579 30.65 -17.45 -11.98
C THR A 579 31.17 -17.56 -13.41
N TYR A 580 30.29 -17.83 -14.39
CA TYR A 580 30.65 -17.86 -15.81
C TYR A 580 29.56 -17.28 -16.71
N VAL A 581 29.97 -16.60 -17.77
CA VAL A 581 29.16 -16.27 -18.94
C VAL A 581 29.84 -16.87 -20.16
N ASN A 582 29.16 -17.76 -20.86
CA ASN A 582 29.61 -18.32 -22.13
C ASN A 582 28.76 -17.72 -23.26
N GLY A 583 29.38 -16.94 -24.14
CA GLY A 583 28.75 -16.21 -25.22
C GLY A 583 28.28 -17.09 -26.39
N PRO A 584 27.69 -16.46 -27.42
CA PRO A 584 27.03 -17.17 -28.52
C PRO A 584 27.97 -17.64 -29.64
N ARG A 585 29.28 -17.42 -29.53
CA ARG A 585 30.26 -17.88 -30.51
C ARG A 585 30.59 -19.35 -30.30
N THR A 586 30.76 -20.06 -31.41
CA THR A 586 31.15 -21.48 -31.47
C THR A 586 32.52 -21.69 -32.11
N ASP A 587 33.11 -20.62 -32.65
CA ASP A 587 34.39 -20.61 -33.36
C ASP A 587 35.59 -20.22 -32.48
N VAL A 588 35.32 -19.63 -31.30
CA VAL A 588 36.31 -19.35 -30.23
C VAL A 588 35.67 -19.60 -28.86
N GLY A 589 36.49 -19.74 -27.82
CA GLY A 589 36.01 -19.78 -26.43
C GLY A 589 35.59 -18.40 -25.95
N ASP A 590 34.31 -18.07 -26.08
CA ASP A 590 33.72 -16.78 -25.69
C ASP A 590 33.28 -16.76 -24.21
N ILE A 591 34.18 -17.18 -23.31
CA ILE A 591 33.89 -17.42 -21.90
C ILE A 591 34.53 -16.34 -21.02
N SER A 592 33.70 -15.58 -20.31
CA SER A 592 34.14 -14.72 -19.21
C SER A 592 33.84 -15.38 -17.86
N SER A 593 34.74 -15.25 -16.90
CA SER A 593 34.60 -15.80 -15.54
C SER A 593 34.78 -14.74 -14.46
N PHE A 594 34.16 -14.98 -13.31
CA PHE A 594 34.08 -14.04 -12.20
C PHE A 594 34.40 -14.78 -10.90
N ALA A 595 35.36 -14.27 -10.13
CA ALA A 595 35.71 -14.77 -8.81
C ALA A 595 35.33 -13.75 -7.73
N TYR A 596 35.09 -14.26 -6.53
CA TYR A 596 34.56 -13.51 -5.40
C TYR A 596 35.39 -13.82 -4.16
N ASP A 597 35.46 -12.87 -3.21
CA ASP A 597 36.12 -13.07 -1.92
C ASP A 597 35.26 -13.88 -0.92
N GLY A 598 35.73 -14.02 0.32
CA GLY A 598 35.01 -14.73 1.38
C GLY A 598 33.74 -14.03 1.86
N GLN A 599 33.55 -12.77 1.47
CA GLN A 599 32.44 -11.88 1.83
C GLN A 599 31.40 -11.77 0.70
N ASN A 600 31.69 -12.35 -0.47
CA ASN A 600 30.95 -12.30 -1.74
C ASN A 600 31.06 -10.96 -2.50
N ASN A 601 32.08 -10.15 -2.23
CA ASN A 601 32.45 -9.05 -3.11
C ASN A 601 33.17 -9.60 -4.37
N LEU A 602 33.11 -8.90 -5.50
CA LEU A 602 33.68 -9.35 -6.77
C LEU A 602 35.20 -9.06 -6.82
N SER A 603 36.04 -10.06 -6.60
CA SER A 603 37.51 -9.90 -6.50
C SER A 603 38.24 -10.01 -7.83
N GLN A 604 37.72 -10.76 -8.81
CA GLN A 604 38.36 -10.92 -10.12
C GLN A 604 37.35 -11.04 -11.26
N VAL A 605 37.65 -10.40 -12.39
CA VAL A 605 37.00 -10.67 -13.68
C VAL A 605 38.05 -11.16 -14.68
N THR A 606 37.78 -12.27 -15.35
CA THR A 606 38.55 -12.72 -16.52
C THR A 606 37.66 -12.64 -17.75
N ASN A 607 38.05 -11.90 -18.78
CA ASN A 607 37.25 -11.75 -19.99
C ASN A 607 37.50 -12.89 -21.00
N ALA A 608 36.70 -12.92 -22.08
CA ALA A 608 36.80 -13.91 -23.16
C ALA A 608 38.14 -13.93 -23.94
N LEU A 609 39.03 -12.95 -23.73
CA LEU A 609 40.40 -12.94 -24.26
C LEU A 609 41.44 -13.46 -23.25
N GLY A 610 41.00 -13.95 -22.08
CA GLY A 610 41.86 -14.38 -20.99
C GLY A 610 42.51 -13.22 -20.21
N GLN A 611 42.10 -11.96 -20.47
CA GLN A 611 42.63 -10.81 -19.75
C GLN A 611 41.98 -10.74 -18.37
N VAL A 612 42.81 -10.54 -17.34
CA VAL A 612 42.41 -10.53 -15.93
C VAL A 612 42.39 -9.10 -15.39
N THR A 613 41.24 -8.69 -14.85
CA THR A 613 41.10 -7.53 -13.96
C THR A 613 40.98 -8.04 -12.54
N GLN A 614 41.89 -7.62 -11.66
CA GLN A 614 41.77 -7.81 -10.21
C GLN A 614 41.10 -6.58 -9.61
N ILE A 615 40.28 -6.78 -8.59
CA ILE A 615 39.71 -5.74 -7.73
C ILE A 615 40.29 -6.01 -6.34
N THR A 616 41.27 -5.21 -5.94
CA THR A 616 42.11 -5.47 -4.74
C THR A 616 41.49 -4.94 -3.45
N ASP A 617 40.65 -3.91 -3.58
CA ASP A 617 40.02 -3.20 -2.49
C ASP A 617 38.55 -2.97 -2.83
N HIS A 618 37.73 -2.91 -1.79
CA HIS A 618 36.30 -2.63 -1.87
C HIS A 618 35.98 -1.46 -0.94
N ASP A 619 35.17 -0.53 -1.44
CA ASP A 619 34.50 0.47 -0.63
C ASP A 619 33.53 -0.19 0.35
N ALA A 620 33.51 0.31 1.58
CA ALA A 620 32.56 -0.09 2.62
C ALA A 620 31.29 0.78 2.54
N HIS A 621 30.73 0.92 1.34
CA HIS A 621 29.65 1.84 1.01
C HIS A 621 28.46 1.08 0.41
#